data_AF-A0A1V5DTE6-F1
#
_entry.id   AF-A0A1V5DTE6-F1
#
_cell.length_a   1.000
_cell.length_b   1.000
_cell.length_c   1.000
_cell.angle_alpha   90.00
_cell.angle_beta   90.00
_cell.angle_gamma   90.00
#
_symmetry.space_group_name_H-M   'P 1'
#
loop_
_entity.id
_entity.type
_entity.pdbx_description
1 polymer ?
#
loop_
_entity_poly.entity_id
_entity_poly.type
_entity_poly.pdbx_seq_one_letter_code
_entity_poly.pdbx_strand_id
1 'polypeptide(L)'
;MSQGWLLHIKFTLLIIILLALLCGCWTVEKLDPTLTSKYAGFLHDGKTTKQEIIDRLGQANSIYENGKILIYYLWMERDGRMMLQDSKHKEIIDAPKYQLILVFNDNNFLEKHSLVERGE
;
A
#
# COMPACT_ATOMS: atom_id res chain seq x y z
N MET A 1 -8.29 4.16 -58.70
CA MET A 1 -8.21 3.39 -57.44
C MET A 1 -7.20 4.07 -56.52
N SER A 2 -7.41 4.06 -55.19
CA SER A 2 -6.46 4.51 -54.14
C SER A 2 -6.58 5.95 -53.60
N GLN A 3 -7.70 6.28 -52.94
CA GLN A 3 -7.76 7.41 -51.98
C GLN A 3 -8.46 6.99 -50.67
N GLY A 4 -9.47 6.12 -50.73
CA GLY A 4 -10.15 5.58 -49.52
C GLY A 4 -9.27 4.67 -48.65
N TRP A 5 -8.35 3.91 -49.24
CA TRP A 5 -7.52 2.94 -48.52
C TRP A 5 -6.54 3.59 -47.53
N LEU A 6 -5.99 4.75 -47.88
CA LEU A 6 -5.09 5.53 -47.01
C LEU A 6 -5.83 6.15 -45.81
N LEU A 7 -7.12 6.48 -45.97
CA LEU A 7 -7.95 7.02 -44.89
C LEU A 7 -8.27 5.93 -43.85
N HIS A 8 -8.58 4.71 -44.32
CA HIS A 8 -8.80 3.56 -43.45
C HIS A 8 -7.55 3.20 -42.64
N ILE A 9 -6.36 3.21 -43.26
CA ILE A 9 -5.09 2.92 -42.56
C ILE A 9 -4.84 3.92 -41.43
N LYS A 10 -5.06 5.22 -41.67
CA LYS A 10 -4.89 6.26 -40.64
C LYS A 10 -5.89 6.12 -39.50
N PHE A 11 -7.14 5.77 -39.83
CA PHE A 11 -8.20 5.58 -38.84
C PHE A 11 -7.92 4.34 -37.96
N THR A 12 -7.48 3.24 -38.57
CA THR A 12 -7.11 2.01 -37.84
C THR A 12 -5.89 2.24 -36.94
N LEU A 13 -4.88 2.98 -37.40
CA LEU A 13 -3.71 3.34 -36.58
C LEU A 13 -4.09 4.19 -35.36
N LEU A 14 -5.00 5.14 -35.53
CA LEU A 14 -5.47 6.01 -34.45
C LEU A 14 -6.26 5.23 -33.39
N ILE A 15 -7.05 4.24 -33.81
CA ILE A 15 -7.76 3.33 -32.89
C ILE A 15 -6.79 2.45 -32.10
N ILE A 16 -5.75 1.91 -32.74
CA ILE A 16 -4.74 1.07 -32.06
C ILE A 16 -3.99 1.87 -30.98
N ILE A 17 -3.61 3.11 -31.28
CA ILE A 17 -2.93 4.01 -30.32
C ILE A 17 -3.87 4.34 -29.15
N LEU A 18 -5.15 4.59 -29.42
CA LEU A 18 -6.16 4.85 -28.39
C LEU A 18 -6.37 3.63 -27.48
N LEU A 19 -6.38 2.42 -28.04
CA LEU A 19 -6.48 1.18 -27.25
C LEU A 19 -5.23 0.93 -26.39
N ALA A 20 -4.03 1.22 -26.90
CA ALA A 20 -2.78 1.04 -26.16
C ALA A 20 -2.69 1.96 -24.92
N LEU A 21 -3.24 3.18 -25.01
CA LEU A 21 -3.31 4.13 -23.91
C LEU A 21 -4.26 3.69 -22.78
N LEU A 22 -5.21 2.78 -23.07
CA LEU A 22 -6.17 2.27 -22.08
C LEU A 22 -5.65 1.04 -21.31
N CYS A 23 -4.51 0.44 -21.70
CA CYS A 23 -3.92 -0.72 -21.03
C CYS A 23 -2.97 -0.36 -19.86
N GLY A 24 -2.87 0.92 -19.49
CA GLY A 24 -1.98 1.39 -18.43
C GLY A 24 -2.64 1.46 -17.06
N CYS A 25 -3.07 0.35 -16.47
CA CYS A 25 -3.28 0.27 -15.02
C CYS A 25 -3.53 -1.16 -14.56
N TRP A 26 -2.53 -1.84 -14.01
CA TRP A 26 -2.64 -2.60 -12.74
C TRP A 26 -1.34 -3.36 -12.45
N THR A 27 -0.34 -2.69 -11.88
CA THR A 27 0.65 -3.37 -11.04
C THR A 27 0.31 -3.05 -9.60
N VAL A 28 -0.78 -3.66 -9.11
CA VAL A 28 -0.97 -3.82 -7.67
C VAL A 28 -0.34 -5.15 -7.34
N GLU A 29 0.90 -5.07 -6.89
CA GLU A 29 1.61 -6.18 -6.27
C GLU A 29 0.79 -6.60 -5.05
N LYS A 30 0.05 -7.70 -5.17
CA LYS A 30 -0.70 -8.27 -4.07
C LYS A 30 0.30 -8.95 -3.14
N LEU A 31 0.67 -8.23 -2.07
CA LEU A 31 1.47 -8.79 -1.00
C LEU A 31 0.76 -10.01 -0.39
N ASP A 32 1.56 -11.00 0.03
CA ASP A 32 1.08 -12.31 0.48
C ASP A 32 0.06 -12.17 1.64
N PRO A 33 -1.17 -12.72 1.49
CA PRO A 33 -2.24 -12.59 2.47
C PRO A 33 -1.92 -13.25 3.83
N THR A 34 -0.94 -14.15 3.89
CA THR A 34 -0.51 -14.77 5.15
C THR A 34 0.24 -13.79 6.06
N LEU A 35 0.99 -12.86 5.46
CA LEU A 35 1.69 -11.79 6.18
C LEU A 35 0.68 -10.86 6.87
N THR A 36 -0.42 -10.55 6.22
CA THR A 36 -1.44 -9.59 6.67
C THR A 36 -2.19 -10.06 7.93
N SER A 37 -2.26 -11.37 8.20
CA SER A 37 -3.22 -11.93 9.18
C SER A 37 -3.02 -11.49 10.65
N LYS A 38 -1.78 -11.39 11.15
CA LYS A 38 -1.54 -11.13 12.59
C LYS A 38 -1.65 -9.64 12.96
N TYR A 39 -1.29 -8.74 12.04
CA TYR A 39 -1.28 -7.28 12.30
C TYR A 39 -2.40 -6.52 11.58
N ALA A 40 -2.87 -7.02 10.44
CA ALA A 40 -3.94 -6.38 9.69
C ALA A 40 -5.28 -7.11 9.80
N GLY A 41 -5.35 -8.25 10.51
CA GLY A 41 -6.62 -8.94 10.75
C GLY A 41 -7.69 -8.08 11.44
N PHE A 42 -7.29 -7.06 12.21
CA PHE A 42 -8.20 -6.10 12.84
C PHE A 42 -8.32 -4.76 12.09
N LEU A 43 -7.54 -4.57 11.02
CA LEU A 43 -7.58 -3.36 10.20
C LEU A 43 -8.70 -3.51 9.17
N HIS A 44 -9.76 -2.74 9.37
CA HIS A 44 -10.94 -2.73 8.52
C HIS A 44 -11.23 -1.29 8.11
N ASP A 45 -11.10 -1.03 6.81
CA ASP A 45 -11.40 0.27 6.23
C ASP A 45 -12.86 0.66 6.53
N GLY A 46 -13.06 1.92 6.90
CA GLY A 46 -14.32 2.50 7.33
C GLY A 46 -14.79 2.09 8.73
N LYS A 47 -14.08 1.20 9.44
CA LYS A 47 -14.52 0.67 10.75
C LYS A 47 -13.50 0.88 11.86
N THR A 48 -12.23 0.53 11.61
CA THR A 48 -11.18 0.61 12.63
C THR A 48 -10.85 2.07 12.91
N THR A 49 -10.77 2.44 14.19
CA THR A 49 -10.47 3.82 14.58
C THR A 49 -8.97 4.04 14.76
N LYS A 50 -8.51 5.29 14.58
CA LYS A 50 -7.13 5.69 14.87
C LYS A 50 -6.72 5.36 16.30
N GLN A 51 -7.62 5.60 17.27
CA GLN A 51 -7.35 5.33 18.67
C GLN A 51 -7.15 3.83 18.91
N GLU A 52 -8.02 2.98 18.37
CA GLU A 52 -7.90 1.53 18.48
C GLU A 52 -6.56 1.01 17.91
N ILE A 53 -6.11 1.58 16.80
CA ILE A 53 -4.81 1.24 16.21
C ILE A 53 -3.68 1.64 17.16
N ILE A 54 -3.71 2.85 17.72
CA ILE A 54 -2.69 3.33 18.66
C ILE A 54 -2.70 2.47 19.95
N ASP A 55 -3.87 2.06 20.43
CA ASP A 55 -4.00 1.23 21.63
C ASP A 55 -3.41 -0.17 21.42
N ARG A 56 -3.52 -0.72 20.20
CA ARG A 56 -3.03 -2.07 19.87
C ARG A 56 -1.58 -2.10 19.40
N LEU A 57 -1.17 -1.14 18.57
CA LEU A 57 0.15 -1.11 17.93
C LEU A 57 1.12 -0.14 18.60
N GLY A 58 0.64 0.71 19.51
CA GLY A 58 1.41 1.79 20.09
C GLY A 58 1.57 2.97 19.14
N GLN A 59 2.52 3.84 19.48
CA GLN A 59 2.82 5.03 18.69
C GLN A 59 3.42 4.66 17.34
N ALA A 60 2.98 5.36 16.29
CA ALA A 60 3.51 5.18 14.94
C ALA A 60 4.98 5.62 14.86
N ASN A 61 5.75 4.95 14.00
CA ASN A 61 7.14 5.32 13.74
C ASN A 61 7.24 6.66 13.00
N SER A 62 6.24 7.01 12.19
CA SER A 62 6.16 8.31 11.52
C SER A 62 4.72 8.77 11.36
N ILE A 63 4.52 10.09 11.45
CA ILE A 63 3.21 10.74 11.41
C ILE A 63 3.28 11.88 10.39
N TYR A 64 2.36 11.89 9.43
CA TYR A 64 2.28 12.92 8.39
C TYR A 64 0.89 13.54 8.33
N GLU A 65 0.78 14.65 7.60
CA GLU A 65 -0.49 15.34 7.33
C GLU A 65 -1.32 15.61 8.60
N ASN A 66 -0.66 16.15 9.63
CA ASN A 66 -1.29 16.45 10.93
C ASN A 66 -1.97 15.22 11.57
N GLY A 67 -1.39 14.03 11.40
CA GLY A 67 -1.91 12.79 11.95
C GLY A 67 -2.88 12.04 11.04
N LYS A 68 -3.12 12.49 9.81
CA LYS A 68 -3.94 11.74 8.84
C LYS A 68 -3.24 10.50 8.29
N ILE A 69 -1.91 10.46 8.31
CA ILE A 69 -1.15 9.31 7.85
C ILE A 69 -0.25 8.83 8.99
N LEU A 70 -0.38 7.55 9.34
CA LEU A 70 0.50 6.86 10.28
C LEU A 70 1.29 5.78 9.55
N ILE A 71 2.59 5.71 9.82
CA ILE A 71 3.46 4.68 9.28
C ILE A 71 4.08 3.87 10.41
N TYR A 72 3.92 2.56 10.33
CA TYR A 72 4.55 1.59 11.21
C TYR A 72 5.61 0.80 10.44
N TYR A 73 6.79 0.64 11.03
CA TYR A 73 7.87 -0.14 10.46
C TYR A 73 7.83 -1.56 11.00
N LEU A 74 8.00 -2.51 10.08
CA LEU A 74 7.82 -3.94 10.34
C LEU A 74 9.06 -4.72 9.92
N TRP A 75 9.41 -5.69 10.75
CA TRP A 75 10.48 -6.66 10.57
C TRP A 75 9.89 -8.02 10.27
N MET A 76 10.63 -8.86 9.57
CA MET A 76 10.30 -10.28 9.43
C MET A 76 11.32 -11.09 10.22
N GLU A 77 10.86 -11.82 11.22
CA GLU A 77 11.67 -12.80 11.93
C GLU A 77 12.03 -13.98 11.01
N ARG A 78 13.06 -14.74 11.39
CA ARG A 78 13.52 -15.94 10.64
C ARG A 78 12.43 -17.00 10.47
N ASP A 79 11.42 -17.01 11.32
CA ASP A 79 10.27 -17.91 11.26
C ASP A 79 9.08 -17.35 10.44
N GLY A 80 9.28 -16.21 9.76
CA GLY A 80 8.27 -15.57 8.92
C GLY A 80 7.27 -14.71 9.68
N ARG A 81 7.38 -14.57 11.01
CA ARG A 81 6.51 -13.68 11.78
C ARG A 81 6.91 -12.23 11.57
N MET A 82 5.92 -11.36 11.43
CA MET A 82 6.18 -9.92 11.46
C MET A 82 6.30 -9.39 12.89
N MET A 83 7.08 -8.34 13.08
CA MET A 83 7.17 -7.60 14.34
C MET A 83 7.19 -6.11 14.09
N LEU A 84 6.51 -5.35 14.94
CA LEU A 84 6.59 -3.89 14.93
C LEU A 84 7.94 -3.43 15.45
N GLN A 85 8.49 -2.39 14.83
CA GLN A 85 9.62 -1.67 15.38
C GLN A 85 9.16 -0.83 16.59
N ASP A 86 9.23 -1.42 17.78
CA ASP A 86 9.06 -0.70 19.03
C ASP A 86 10.40 -0.03 19.44
N SER A 87 10.33 1.17 19.98
CA SER A 87 11.45 1.91 20.56
C SER A 87 12.15 1.18 21.71
N LYS A 88 11.47 0.19 22.33
CA LYS A 88 12.02 -0.61 23.44
C LYS A 88 12.92 -1.77 22.97
N HIS A 89 12.73 -2.29 21.77
CA HIS A 89 13.53 -3.40 21.22
C HIS A 89 14.56 -2.85 20.25
N LYS A 90 15.56 -2.17 20.80
CA LYS A 90 16.66 -1.53 20.04
C LYS A 90 17.71 -2.52 19.52
N GLU A 91 17.56 -3.82 19.79
CA GLU A 91 18.50 -4.88 19.41
C GLU A 91 18.12 -5.64 18.13
N ILE A 92 17.26 -5.06 17.28
CA ILE A 92 17.02 -5.64 15.95
C ILE A 92 18.16 -5.17 15.03
N ILE A 93 19.02 -6.11 14.64
CA ILE A 93 20.29 -5.88 13.93
C ILE A 93 20.06 -5.47 12.46
N ASP A 94 18.94 -5.88 11.87
CA ASP A 94 18.68 -5.64 10.45
C ASP A 94 18.10 -4.23 10.20
N ALA A 95 17.65 -3.88 9.00
CA ALA A 95 16.75 -2.73 8.74
C ALA A 95 15.28 -3.20 8.54
N PRO A 96 14.25 -2.39 8.89
CA PRO A 96 12.87 -2.83 8.78
C PRO A 96 12.54 -3.02 7.30
N LYS A 97 12.07 -4.22 6.97
CA LYS A 97 11.84 -4.66 5.59
C LYS A 97 10.49 -4.21 5.04
N TYR A 98 9.52 -3.89 5.90
CA TYR A 98 8.18 -3.50 5.47
C TYR A 98 7.70 -2.24 6.19
N GLN A 99 6.75 -1.55 5.55
CA GLN A 99 6.04 -0.41 6.13
C GLN A 99 4.54 -0.64 6.01
N LEU A 100 3.83 -0.52 7.14
CA LEU A 100 2.38 -0.47 7.18
C LEU A 100 1.94 0.99 7.21
N ILE A 101 1.34 1.44 6.10
CA ILE A 101 0.85 2.79 5.89
C ILE A 101 -0.66 2.80 6.15
N LEU A 102 -1.10 3.69 7.04
CA LEU A 102 -2.50 3.84 7.44
C LEU A 102 -2.94 5.26 7.15
N VAL A 103 -4.02 5.40 6.39
CA VAL A 103 -4.62 6.68 6.02
C VAL A 103 -5.96 6.82 6.72
N PHE A 104 -6.18 7.96 7.37
CA PHE A 104 -7.39 8.24 8.14
C PHE A 104 -8.21 9.35 7.50
N ASN A 105 -9.52 9.19 7.54
CA ASN A 105 -10.44 10.27 7.18
C ASN A 105 -10.54 11.33 8.29
N ASP A 106 -11.30 12.39 8.04
CA ASP A 106 -11.48 13.50 8.98
C ASP A 106 -12.16 13.09 10.31
N ASN A 107 -12.88 11.96 10.30
CA ASN A 107 -13.53 11.39 11.48
C ASN A 107 -12.63 10.40 12.25
N ASN A 108 -11.34 10.31 11.91
CA ASN A 108 -10.37 9.39 12.51
C ASN A 108 -10.68 7.89 12.33
N PHE A 109 -11.45 7.54 11.30
CA PHE A 109 -11.59 6.15 10.86
C PHE A 109 -10.54 5.84 9.80
N LEU A 110 -10.03 4.60 9.84
CA LEU A 110 -9.13 4.07 8.83
C LEU A 110 -9.86 4.13 7.48
N GLU A 111 -9.34 4.90 6.54
CA GLU A 111 -9.89 5.01 5.19
C GLU A 111 -9.24 3.99 4.27
N LYS A 112 -7.91 3.83 4.39
CA LYS A 112 -7.11 2.88 3.61
C LYS A 112 -5.92 2.40 4.43
N HIS A 113 -5.49 1.18 4.17
CA HIS A 113 -4.21 0.67 4.65
C HIS A 113 -3.45 -0.06 3.55
N SER A 114 -2.12 -0.04 3.63
CA SER A 114 -1.24 -0.77 2.71
C SER A 114 -0.01 -1.27 3.46
N LEU A 115 0.39 -2.50 3.17
CA LEU A 115 1.67 -3.05 3.57
C LEU A 115 2.59 -3.03 2.36
N VAL A 116 3.71 -2.31 2.45
CA VAL A 116 4.66 -2.15 1.36
C VAL A 116 6.03 -2.68 1.79
N GLU A 117 6.74 -3.35 0.89
CA GLU A 117 8.15 -3.64 1.09
C GLU A 117 8.94 -2.34 0.99
N ARG A 118 9.90 -2.16 1.90
CA ARG A 118 10.81 -1.02 1.89
C ARG A 118 11.86 -1.34 0.82
N GLY A 119 11.76 -0.69 -0.34
CA GLY A 119 12.81 -0.71 -1.34
C GLY A 119 14.13 -0.20 -0.73
N GLU A 120 15.20 -0.95 -0.96
CA GLU A 120 16.57 -0.62 -0.53
C GLU A 120 17.14 0.58 -1.30
#